data_AF-A0A7S1A3F8-F1
#
_entry.id   AF-A0A7S1A3F8-F1
#
_cell.length_a   1.000
_cell.length_b   1.000
_cell.length_c   1.000
_cell.angle_alpha   90.00
_cell.angle_beta   90.00
_cell.angle_gamma   90.00
#
_symmetry.space_group_name_H-M   'P 1'
#
loop_
_entity.id
_entity.type
_entity.pdbx_description
1 polymer ?
#
loop_
_entity_poly.entity_id
_entity_poly.type
_entity_poly.pdbx_seq_one_letter_code
_entity_poly.pdbx_strand_id
1 'polypeptide(L)'
;MGQALGGPSGPSTWSLRCCADTQINETLVLEEVEEELFPMVCMKMDTFLMMKSMLPYQELRSQGLLVSPEGSITHFVSHEWLSRDHPDPSSIRLKRIQAIFLQIIRGQGRALFSDADWDTFISGTSL
;
A
#
# COMPACT_ATOMS: atom_id res chain seq x y z
N MET A 1 -41.01 18.08 48.45
CA MET A 1 -41.60 17.09 47.53
C MET A 1 -41.78 17.77 46.18
N GLY A 2 -40.73 17.73 45.35
CA GLY A 2 -40.71 18.36 44.03
C GLY A 2 -41.13 17.36 42.97
N GLN A 3 -42.05 17.76 42.10
CA GLN A 3 -42.70 16.95 41.09
C GLN A 3 -41.74 16.58 39.95
N ALA A 4 -41.83 15.34 39.48
CA ALA A 4 -41.11 14.81 38.33
C ALA A 4 -41.76 15.32 37.02
N LEU A 5 -40.96 15.92 36.14
CA LEU A 5 -41.36 16.30 34.78
C LEU A 5 -40.99 15.18 33.80
N GLY A 6 -41.96 14.81 32.99
CA GLY A 6 -41.94 13.66 32.08
C GLY A 6 -40.93 13.78 30.93
N GLY A 7 -40.35 12.64 30.59
CA GLY A 7 -39.61 12.46 29.34
C GLY A 7 -40.57 12.00 28.23
N PRO A 8 -40.54 12.60 27.03
CA PRO A 8 -41.25 12.05 25.90
C PRO A 8 -40.45 10.90 25.30
N SER A 9 -41.08 9.73 25.26
CA SER A 9 -40.75 8.62 24.36
C SER A 9 -41.04 9.03 22.92
N GLY A 10 -40.00 9.13 22.08
CA GLY A 10 -40.13 9.30 20.63
C GLY A 10 -39.30 8.26 19.87
N PRO A 11 -39.77 7.74 18.73
CA PRO A 11 -39.08 6.67 18.00
C PRO A 11 -37.85 7.20 17.26
N SER A 12 -36.72 6.52 17.41
CA SER A 12 -35.52 6.76 16.60
C SER A 12 -35.78 6.30 15.16
N THR A 13 -36.14 7.25 14.31
CA THR A 13 -36.22 7.04 12.86
C THR A 13 -34.91 7.47 12.24
N TRP A 14 -34.02 6.51 11.98
CA TRP A 14 -32.86 6.71 11.13
C TRP A 14 -33.33 6.84 9.68
N SER A 15 -33.59 8.07 9.24
CA SER A 15 -33.87 8.39 7.85
C SER A 15 -32.57 8.58 7.08
N LEU A 16 -32.06 7.51 6.46
CA LEU A 16 -31.14 7.59 5.33
C LEU A 16 -31.87 8.24 4.15
N ARG A 17 -31.69 9.55 3.97
CA ARG A 17 -32.04 10.24 2.72
C ARG A 17 -30.76 10.48 1.93
N CYS A 18 -30.53 9.61 0.96
CA CYS A 18 -29.67 9.89 -0.18
C CYS A 18 -30.31 10.97 -1.08
N CYS A 19 -29.47 11.89 -1.53
CA CYS A 19 -29.60 12.74 -2.73
C CYS A 19 -30.74 13.78 -2.76
N ALA A 20 -30.42 15.02 -2.40
CA ALA A 20 -30.47 16.20 -3.29
C ALA A 20 -30.38 17.50 -2.48
N ASP A 21 -29.69 18.47 -3.08
CA ASP A 21 -29.57 19.88 -2.69
C ASP A 21 -28.58 20.21 -1.56
N THR A 22 -27.33 20.44 -1.95
CA THR A 22 -26.46 21.35 -1.20
C THR A 22 -25.82 22.31 -2.20
N GLN A 23 -26.23 23.59 -2.09
CA GLN A 23 -25.54 24.70 -2.72
C GLN A 23 -24.11 24.73 -2.20
N ILE A 24 -23.15 24.57 -3.11
CA ILE A 24 -21.73 24.60 -2.78
C ILE A 24 -21.37 26.06 -2.53
N ASN A 25 -21.39 26.47 -1.27
CA ASN A 25 -20.76 27.71 -0.83
C ASN A 25 -19.25 27.49 -0.99
N GLU A 26 -18.59 28.39 -1.70
CA GLU A 26 -17.15 28.39 -2.01
C GLU A 26 -16.34 28.37 -0.71
N THR A 27 -16.11 27.17 -0.20
CA THR A 27 -15.43 26.91 1.07
C THR A 27 -13.98 26.66 0.72
N LEU A 28 -13.12 27.56 1.21
CA LEU A 28 -11.67 27.42 1.21
C LEU A 28 -11.28 25.97 1.46
N VAL A 29 -10.65 25.35 0.46
CA VAL A 29 -9.97 24.07 0.63
C VAL A 29 -8.78 24.37 1.53
N LEU A 30 -8.98 24.25 2.85
CA LEU A 30 -7.86 24.06 3.76
C LEU A 30 -7.33 22.67 3.42
N GLU A 31 -6.26 22.60 2.62
CA GLU A 31 -5.45 21.40 2.56
C GLU A 31 -4.85 21.22 3.96
N GLU A 32 -5.53 20.44 4.79
CA GLU A 32 -4.92 19.84 5.97
C GLU A 32 -3.88 18.83 5.47
N VAL A 33 -2.71 19.33 5.09
CA VAL A 33 -1.54 18.48 4.85
C VAL A 33 -0.98 18.14 6.22
N GLU A 34 -1.33 16.96 6.73
CA GLU A 34 -0.62 16.41 7.88
C GLU A 34 0.86 16.26 7.51
N GLU A 35 1.76 16.71 8.40
CA GLU A 35 3.19 16.57 8.18
C GLU A 35 3.57 15.09 8.07
N GLU A 36 4.22 14.71 6.97
CA GLU A 36 4.70 13.34 6.76
C GLU A 36 5.92 13.07 7.66
N LEU A 37 5.65 12.54 8.86
CA LEU A 37 6.71 12.24 9.84
C LEU A 37 7.63 11.09 9.39
N PHE A 38 7.14 10.22 8.50
CA PHE A 38 7.84 9.03 8.03
C PHE A 38 7.71 8.91 6.51
N PRO A 39 8.59 9.56 5.74
CA PRO A 39 8.48 9.58 4.30
C PRO A 39 8.56 8.18 3.71
N MET A 40 7.61 7.85 2.83
CA MET A 40 7.71 6.63 2.04
C MET A 40 8.89 6.75 1.07
N VAL A 41 9.80 5.79 1.15
CA VAL A 41 10.94 5.71 0.23
C VAL A 41 11.04 4.34 -0.39
N CYS A 42 11.53 4.31 -1.62
CA CYS A 42 11.76 3.10 -2.39
C CYS A 42 13.25 2.89 -2.63
N MET A 43 13.60 1.71 -3.15
CA MET A 43 14.90 1.47 -3.76
C MET A 43 14.71 1.24 -5.25
N LYS A 44 15.74 1.55 -6.04
CA LYS A 44 15.71 1.27 -7.47
C LYS A 44 15.75 -0.23 -7.75
N MET A 45 15.17 -0.65 -8.88
CA MET A 45 15.14 -2.06 -9.29
C MET A 45 16.54 -2.64 -9.52
N ASP A 46 17.48 -1.86 -10.06
CA ASP A 46 18.88 -2.28 -10.22
C ASP A 46 19.55 -2.56 -8.88
N THR A 47 19.39 -1.67 -7.89
CA THR A 47 19.83 -1.87 -6.50
C THR A 47 19.23 -3.15 -5.93
N PHE A 48 17.91 -3.34 -6.08
CA PHE A 48 17.23 -4.54 -5.62
C PHE A 48 17.79 -5.82 -6.23
N LEU A 49 18.03 -5.83 -7.55
CA LEU A 49 18.56 -7.00 -8.28
C LEU A 49 20.04 -7.30 -7.97
N MET A 50 20.84 -6.29 -7.62
CA MET A 50 22.26 -6.47 -7.28
C MET A 50 22.51 -6.90 -5.83
N MET A 51 21.54 -6.71 -4.93
CA MET A 51 21.71 -7.06 -3.52
C MET A 51 21.87 -8.56 -3.30
N LYS A 52 22.83 -8.93 -2.46
CA LYS A 52 23.06 -10.33 -2.03
C LYS A 52 22.23 -10.72 -0.83
N SER A 53 21.90 -9.74 0.02
CA SER A 53 21.06 -9.85 1.21
C SER A 53 20.28 -8.55 1.40
N MET A 54 19.13 -8.61 2.05
CA MET A 54 18.34 -7.42 2.34
C MET A 54 19.09 -6.56 3.36
N LEU A 55 19.35 -5.30 3.02
CA LEU A 55 19.99 -4.37 3.94
C LEU A 55 18.96 -3.69 4.85
N PRO A 56 19.30 -3.39 6.10
CA PRO A 56 18.47 -2.55 6.96
C PRO A 56 18.25 -1.16 6.35
N TYR A 57 17.12 -0.54 6.68
CA TYR A 57 16.76 0.80 6.21
C TYR A 57 17.87 1.85 6.46
N GLN A 58 18.49 1.82 7.64
CA GLN A 58 19.52 2.77 8.03
C GLN A 58 20.78 2.65 7.15
N GLU A 59 21.12 1.43 6.73
CA GLU A 59 22.25 1.19 5.83
C GLU A 59 21.94 1.61 4.39
N LEU A 60 20.74 1.32 3.90
CA LEU A 60 20.30 1.82 2.59
C LEU A 60 20.29 3.35 2.54
N ARG A 61 19.85 3.99 3.62
CA ARG A 61 19.85 5.44 3.77
C ARG A 61 21.27 6.02 3.79
N SER A 62 22.18 5.45 4.58
CA SER A 62 23.56 5.95 4.67
C SER A 62 24.34 5.80 3.37
N GLN A 63 23.96 4.81 2.54
CA GLN A 63 24.53 4.58 1.22
C GLN A 63 23.85 5.39 0.09
N GLY A 64 22.80 6.17 0.39
CA GLY A 64 22.07 6.93 -0.62
C GLY A 64 21.32 6.06 -1.63
N LEU A 65 20.92 4.85 -1.23
CA LEU A 65 20.23 3.87 -2.10
C LEU A 65 18.71 4.01 -2.08
N LEU A 66 18.18 4.91 -1.24
CA LEU A 66 16.76 5.20 -1.11
C LEU A 66 16.37 6.40 -1.98
N VAL A 67 15.21 6.31 -2.64
CA VAL A 67 14.68 7.32 -3.55
C VAL A 67 13.20 7.60 -3.24
N SER A 68 12.72 8.79 -3.57
CA SER A 68 11.28 9.10 -3.53
C SER A 68 10.53 8.29 -4.59
N PRO A 69 9.33 7.75 -4.28
CA PRO A 69 8.48 7.09 -5.26
C PRO A 69 7.75 8.06 -6.20
N GLU A 70 7.79 9.37 -5.96
CA GLU A 70 7.04 10.37 -6.72
C GLU A 70 7.35 10.29 -8.23
N GLY A 71 6.29 10.21 -9.04
CA GLY A 71 6.40 10.09 -10.49
C GLY A 71 6.96 8.75 -11.01
N SER A 72 7.13 7.75 -10.15
CA SER A 72 7.67 6.44 -10.52
C SER A 72 6.65 5.31 -10.47
N ILE A 73 6.84 4.30 -11.32
CA ILE A 73 6.10 3.03 -11.22
C ILE A 73 6.75 2.22 -10.09
N THR A 74 6.01 2.03 -9.00
CA THR A 74 6.50 1.33 -7.81
C THR A 74 5.90 -0.08 -7.73
N HIS A 75 6.75 -1.07 -7.46
CA HIS A 75 6.30 -2.42 -7.12
C HIS A 75 6.22 -2.59 -5.61
N PHE A 76 5.03 -2.89 -5.10
CA PHE A 76 4.84 -3.26 -3.70
C PHE A 76 4.96 -4.77 -3.55
N VAL A 77 5.87 -5.20 -2.67
CA VAL A 77 6.08 -6.62 -2.37
C VAL A 77 5.98 -6.80 -0.87
N SER A 78 4.97 -7.53 -0.41
CA SER A 78 4.89 -7.97 0.98
C SER A 78 5.85 -9.15 1.18
N HIS A 79 6.57 -9.12 2.31
CA HIS A 79 7.53 -10.16 2.68
C HIS A 79 7.18 -10.73 4.05
N GLU A 80 7.08 -12.05 4.13
CA GLU A 80 6.86 -12.78 5.37
C GLU A 80 8.20 -13.03 6.09
N TRP A 81 8.29 -12.61 7.35
CA TRP A 81 9.49 -12.83 8.16
C TRP A 81 9.77 -14.32 8.39
N LEU A 82 10.97 -14.76 8.01
CA LEU A 82 11.40 -16.15 8.18
C LEU A 82 12.08 -16.44 9.51
N SER A 83 12.41 -15.42 10.28
CA SER A 83 13.06 -15.53 11.59
C SER A 83 12.69 -14.32 12.46
N ARG A 84 12.93 -14.43 13.77
CA ARG A 84 12.75 -13.36 14.74
C ARG A 84 13.81 -12.27 14.63
N ASP A 85 15.05 -12.66 14.29
CA ASP A 85 16.20 -11.74 14.35
C ASP A 85 16.43 -11.00 13.03
N HIS A 86 16.09 -11.65 11.90
CA HIS A 86 16.24 -11.06 10.58
C HIS A 86 15.10 -11.54 9.67
N PRO A 87 14.50 -10.65 8.86
CA PRO A 87 13.34 -10.98 8.04
C PRO A 87 13.62 -12.08 7.00
N ASP A 88 14.85 -12.17 6.46
CA ASP A 88 15.26 -13.19 5.49
C ASP A 88 16.73 -13.61 5.68
N PRO A 89 17.07 -14.39 6.74
CA PRO A 89 18.46 -14.64 7.13
C PRO A 89 19.29 -15.31 6.03
N SER A 90 18.65 -16.16 5.22
CA SER A 90 19.29 -16.90 4.13
C SER A 90 19.11 -16.24 2.77
N SER A 91 18.48 -15.06 2.72
CA SER A 91 18.17 -14.31 1.49
C SER A 91 17.38 -15.13 0.46
N ILE A 92 16.57 -16.10 0.94
CA ILE A 92 15.83 -17.02 0.06
C ILE A 92 14.66 -16.29 -0.59
N ARG A 93 13.98 -15.42 0.15
CA ARG A 93 12.86 -14.62 -0.40
C ARG A 93 13.38 -13.58 -1.38
N LEU A 94 14.44 -12.87 -1.00
CA LEU A 94 15.12 -11.92 -1.89
C LEU A 94 15.48 -12.57 -3.23
N LYS A 95 16.20 -13.70 -3.20
CA LYS A 95 16.63 -14.41 -4.42
C LYS A 95 15.45 -14.90 -5.27
N ARG A 96 14.37 -15.38 -4.63
CA ARG A 96 13.15 -15.80 -5.33
C ARG A 96 12.49 -14.63 -6.05
N ILE A 97 12.33 -13.49 -5.37
CA ILE A 97 11.72 -12.29 -5.96
C ILE A 97 12.60 -11.72 -7.08
N GLN A 98 13.92 -11.67 -6.89
CA GLN A 98 14.87 -11.29 -7.94
C GLN A 98 14.73 -12.19 -9.17
N ALA A 99 14.63 -13.52 -8.97
CA ALA A 99 14.45 -14.46 -10.09
C ALA A 99 13.14 -14.23 -10.84
N ILE A 100 12.06 -13.89 -10.13
CA ILE A 100 10.77 -13.53 -10.73
C ILE A 100 10.89 -12.25 -11.57
N PHE A 101 11.44 -11.18 -11.01
CA PHE A 101 11.62 -9.93 -11.76
C PHE A 101 12.54 -10.11 -12.97
N LEU A 102 13.60 -10.91 -12.86
CA LEU A 102 14.47 -11.22 -13.99
C LEU A 102 13.73 -12.00 -15.09
N GLN A 103 12.81 -12.91 -14.75
CA GLN A 103 11.95 -13.57 -15.74
C GLN A 103 11.02 -12.56 -16.43
N ILE A 104 10.40 -11.66 -15.66
CA ILE A 104 9.53 -10.60 -16.21
C ILE A 104 10.32 -9.69 -17.17
N ILE A 105 11.51 -9.23 -16.77
CA ILE A 105 12.40 -8.38 -17.59
C ILE A 105 12.79 -9.08 -18.90
N ARG A 106 12.93 -10.42 -18.89
CA ARG A 106 13.21 -11.24 -20.07
C ARG A 106 11.98 -11.50 -20.95
N GLY A 107 10.84 -10.89 -20.65
CA GLY A 107 9.58 -11.09 -21.38
C GLY A 107 8.86 -12.39 -21.05
N GLN A 108 9.23 -13.07 -19.96
CA GLN A 108 8.67 -14.38 -19.57
C GLN A 108 7.55 -14.25 -18.53
N GLY A 109 6.99 -13.05 -18.34
CA GLY A 109 5.98 -12.77 -17.32
C GLY A 109 4.74 -13.68 -17.41
N ARG A 110 4.27 -13.99 -18.63
CA ARG A 110 3.10 -14.86 -18.84
C ARG A 110 3.25 -16.25 -18.24
N ALA A 111 4.47 -16.79 -18.24
CA ALA A 111 4.75 -18.14 -17.74
C ALA A 111 4.66 -18.24 -16.20
N LEU A 112 4.56 -17.10 -15.50
CA LEU A 112 4.39 -17.04 -14.05
C LEU A 112 2.94 -17.22 -13.59
N PHE A 113 1.98 -17.22 -14.53
CA PHE A 113 0.56 -17.25 -14.24
C PHE A 113 -0.09 -18.50 -14.85
N SER A 114 -1.11 -19.03 -14.17
CA SER A 114 -2.08 -19.90 -14.84
C SER A 114 -2.90 -19.10 -15.84
N ASP A 115 -3.65 -19.76 -16.73
CA ASP A 115 -4.50 -19.06 -17.70
C ASP A 115 -5.54 -18.18 -17.01
N ALA A 116 -6.17 -18.67 -15.94
CA ALA A 116 -7.15 -17.92 -15.17
C ALA A 116 -6.54 -16.72 -14.41
N ASP A 117 -5.35 -16.90 -13.83
CA ASP A 117 -4.66 -15.80 -13.13
C ASP A 117 -4.17 -14.73 -14.10
N TRP A 118 -3.76 -15.14 -15.30
CA TRP A 118 -3.32 -14.21 -16.34
C TRP A 118 -4.45 -13.28 -16.76
N ASP A 119 -5.64 -13.83 -17.00
CA ASP A 119 -6.81 -13.05 -17.40
C ASP A 119 -7.17 -12.01 -16.33
N THR A 120 -7.15 -12.43 -15.06
CA THR A 120 -7.35 -11.54 -13.90
C THR A 120 -6.28 -10.44 -13.83
N PHE A 121 -5.02 -10.81 -14.07
CA PHE A 121 -3.89 -9.88 -14.01
C PHE A 121 -3.96 -8.81 -15.11
N ILE A 122 -4.31 -9.17 -16.35
CA ILE A 122 -4.40 -8.21 -17.45
C ILE A 122 -5.69 -7.38 -17.44
N SER A 123 -6.79 -7.92 -16.89
CA SER A 123 -8.07 -7.20 -16.81
C SER A 123 -8.15 -6.29 -15.58
N GLY A 124 -7.38 -6.59 -14.53
CA GLY A 124 -7.46 -5.89 -13.24
C GLY A 124 -8.74 -6.20 -12.46
N THR A 125 -9.49 -7.26 -12.82
CA THR A 125 -10.75 -7.62 -12.18
C THR A 125 -10.74 -9.09 -11.77
N SER A 126 -10.94 -9.37 -10.47
CA SER A 126 -11.26 -10.72 -10.01
C SER A 126 -12.70 -11.05 -10.42
N LEU A 127 -12.90 -12.21 -11.04
CA LEU A 127 -14.23 -12.81 -11.21
C LEU A 127 -14.73 -13.40 -9.88
#